data_AF-A0A4Y2V0H4-F1
#
_entry.id   AF-A0A4Y2V0H4-F1
#
_cell.length_a   1.000
_cell.length_b   1.000
_cell.length_c   1.000
_cell.angle_alpha   90.00
_cell.angle_beta   90.00
_cell.angle_gamma   90.00
#
_symmetry.space_group_name_H-M   'P 1'
#
loop_
_entity.id
_entity.type
_entity.pdbx_description
1 polymer ?
#
loop_
_entity_poly.entity_id
_entity_poly.type
_entity_poly.pdbx_seq_one_letter_code
_entity_poly.pdbx_strand_id
1 'polypeptide(L)'
;MAGYQDLSECERGVIVGAREMGHSISEVTKKSGFSRTTISRVYREYRESDKTTNLRHHCGWKKIMQERDQRRLTRIIKRDRRATLPQIAADFNAGPSTSVSVRTIQRNIIDMGFRSRSPTRVPLMTA
;
A
#
# COMPACT_ATOMS: atom_id res chain seq x y z
N MET A 1 15.98 6.46 -19.42
CA MET A 1 15.20 6.77 -18.21
C MET A 1 15.99 6.30 -17.01
N ALA A 2 16.58 7.22 -16.23
CA ALA A 2 17.21 6.84 -14.97
C ALA A 2 16.09 6.54 -13.97
N GLY A 3 15.94 5.27 -13.59
CA GLY A 3 14.99 4.87 -12.58
C GLY A 3 15.29 5.60 -11.27
N TYR A 4 14.27 6.18 -10.64
CA TYR A 4 14.37 6.66 -9.26
C TYR A 4 14.53 5.45 -8.34
N GLN A 5 15.75 4.97 -8.18
CA GLN A 5 16.08 4.03 -7.11
C GLN A 5 16.28 4.85 -5.84
N ASP A 6 15.42 4.59 -4.85
CA ASP A 6 15.61 5.10 -3.52
C ASP A 6 16.88 4.49 -2.91
N LEU A 7 17.64 5.30 -2.16
CA LEU A 7 18.79 4.78 -1.42
C LEU A 7 18.33 3.80 -0.35
N SER A 8 19.08 2.71 -0.21
CA SER A 8 18.94 1.81 0.92
C SER A 8 19.20 2.52 2.24
N GLU A 9 18.67 1.98 3.33
CA GLU A 9 18.88 2.53 4.67
C GLU A 9 20.37 2.56 5.05
N CYS A 10 21.13 1.54 4.63
CA CYS A 10 22.58 1.50 4.81
C CYS A 10 23.29 2.67 4.10
N GLU A 11 22.96 2.93 2.83
CA GLU A 11 23.56 4.04 2.07
C GLU A 11 23.18 5.40 2.67
N ARG A 12 21.94 5.58 3.13
CA ARG A 12 21.52 6.80 3.84
C ARG A 12 22.26 6.96 5.16
N GLY A 13 22.46 5.88 5.90
CA GLY A 13 23.25 5.86 7.13
C GLY A 13 24.70 6.30 6.91
N VAL A 14 25.34 5.83 5.84
CA VAL A 14 26.71 6.24 5.47
C VAL A 14 26.77 7.75 5.17
N ILE A 15 25.78 8.28 4.45
CA ILE A 15 25.71 9.72 4.14
C ILE A 15 25.52 10.54 5.42
N VAL A 16 24.61 10.15 6.29
CA VAL A 16 24.32 10.86 7.54
C VAL A 16 25.53 10.81 8.48
N GLY A 17 26.12 9.64 8.69
CA GLY A 17 27.29 9.48 9.54
C GLY A 17 28.48 10.31 9.07
N ALA A 18 28.74 10.37 7.77
CA ALA A 18 29.80 11.22 7.23
C ALA A 18 29.55 12.72 7.48
N ARG A 19 28.29 13.16 7.43
CA ARG A 19 27.92 14.56 7.68
C ARG A 19 27.97 14.93 9.17
N GLU A 20 27.58 14.02 10.06
CA GLU A 20 27.74 14.17 11.52
C GLU A 20 29.22 14.26 11.93
N MET A 21 30.11 13.53 11.25
CA MET A 21 31.56 13.65 11.43
C MET A 21 32.17 14.94 10.85
N GLY A 22 31.36 15.87 10.35
CA GLY A 22 31.80 17.18 9.86
C GLY A 22 32.30 17.22 8.41
N HIS A 23 32.22 16.13 7.65
CA HIS A 23 32.66 16.14 6.25
C HIS A 23 31.76 17.03 5.38
N SER A 24 32.38 17.77 4.46
CA SER A 24 31.71 18.59 3.46
C SER A 24 30.93 17.73 2.46
N ILE A 25 29.90 18.29 1.84
CA ILE A 25 29.10 17.57 0.84
C ILE A 25 29.98 17.07 -0.32
N SER A 26 30.98 17.84 -0.72
CA SER A 26 31.92 17.46 -1.79
C SER A 26 32.77 16.23 -1.42
N GLU A 27 33.18 16.11 -0.15
CA GLU A 27 33.92 14.93 0.32
C GLU A 27 33.01 13.70 0.37
N VAL A 28 31.77 13.85 0.84
CA VAL A 28 30.78 12.77 0.85
C VAL A 28 30.47 12.31 -0.57
N THR A 29 30.30 13.22 -1.54
CA THR A 29 30.07 12.85 -2.96
C THR A 29 31.19 12.00 -3.52
N LYS A 30 32.45 12.35 -3.21
CA LYS A 30 33.62 11.61 -3.69
C LYS A 30 33.71 10.21 -3.08
N LYS A 31 33.33 10.07 -1.81
CA LYS A 31 33.43 8.82 -1.06
C LYS A 31 32.27 7.87 -1.31
N SER A 32 31.06 8.39 -1.46
CA SER A 32 29.85 7.57 -1.61
C SER A 32 29.42 7.38 -3.07
N GLY A 33 29.98 8.14 -4.01
CA GLY A 33 29.60 8.08 -5.43
C GLY A 33 28.21 8.63 -5.76
N PHE A 34 27.51 9.20 -4.77
CA PHE A 34 26.18 9.79 -4.96
C PHE A 34 26.26 11.25 -5.35
N SER A 35 25.25 11.72 -6.08
CA SER A 35 25.20 13.12 -6.51
C SER A 35 25.09 14.09 -5.32
N ARG A 36 25.59 15.32 -5.53
CA ARG A 36 25.51 16.38 -4.53
C ARG A 36 24.06 16.69 -4.10
N THR A 37 23.11 16.60 -5.02
CA THR A 37 21.68 16.84 -4.77
C THR A 37 21.08 15.71 -3.92
N THR A 38 21.46 14.46 -4.20
CA THR A 38 21.07 13.29 -3.40
C THR A 38 21.53 13.44 -1.94
N ILE A 39 22.81 13.73 -1.73
CA ILE A 39 23.38 13.87 -0.38
C ILE A 39 22.75 15.04 0.38
N SER A 40 22.62 16.20 -0.27
CA SER A 40 21.95 17.37 0.33
C SER A 40 20.53 17.05 0.76
N ARG A 41 19.79 16.31 -0.07
CA ARG A 41 18.41 15.94 0.19
C ARG A 41 18.29 14.94 1.35
N VAL A 42 19.12 13.89 1.38
CA VAL A 42 19.14 12.91 2.48
C VAL A 42 19.47 13.59 3.80
N TYR A 43 20.50 14.46 3.82
CA TYR A 43 20.90 15.14 5.05
C TYR A 43 19.83 16.13 5.54
N ARG A 44 19.12 16.81 4.64
CA ARG A 44 17.97 17.65 4.99
C ARG A 44 16.82 16.84 5.58
N GLU A 45 16.44 15.74 4.92
CA GLU A 45 15.38 14.84 5.40
C GLU A 45 15.72 14.26 6.78
N TYR A 46 16.99 13.90 7.02
CA TYR A 46 17.48 13.48 8.33
C TYR A 46 17.36 14.59 9.37
N ARG A 47 17.85 15.82 9.10
CA ARG A 47 17.74 16.95 10.05
C ARG A 47 16.30 17.31 10.44
N GLU A 48 15.33 17.04 9.57
CA GLU A 48 13.92 17.34 9.81
C GLU A 48 13.19 16.21 10.56
N SER A 49 13.67 14.96 10.47
CA SER A 49 12.95 13.78 10.96
C SER A 49 13.73 12.91 11.96
N ASP A 50 15.02 13.19 12.15
CA ASP A 50 16.02 12.37 12.86
C ASP A 50 16.03 10.90 12.45
N LYS A 51 15.59 10.61 11.21
CA LYS A 51 15.45 9.25 10.69
C LYS A 51 16.25 9.09 9.40
N THR A 52 17.02 8.01 9.34
CA THR A 52 17.72 7.52 8.14
C THR A 52 16.81 6.70 7.23
N THR A 53 15.55 6.47 7.62
CA THR A 53 14.54 5.75 6.83
C THR A 53 13.81 6.69 5.87
N ASN A 54 13.50 6.20 4.66
CA ASN A 54 12.87 7.01 3.63
C ASN A 54 11.37 7.14 3.96
N LEU A 55 10.94 8.32 4.41
CA LEU A 55 9.53 8.55 4.81
C LEU A 55 8.54 8.44 3.63
N ARG A 56 9.03 8.41 2.37
CA ARG A 56 8.16 8.34 1.19
C ARG A 56 7.47 6.99 1.03
N HIS A 57 7.85 5.95 1.77
CA HIS A 57 7.15 4.66 1.69
C HIS A 57 5.66 4.74 2.07
N HIS A 58 5.22 5.82 2.72
CA HIS A 58 3.81 6.00 3.12
C HIS A 58 2.96 6.85 2.18
N CYS A 59 3.44 7.25 1.00
CA CYS A 59 2.60 7.93 0.00
C CYS A 59 1.82 6.92 -0.86
N GLY A 60 0.80 6.31 -0.25
CA GLY A 60 -0.20 5.49 -0.95
C GLY A 60 -1.53 6.22 -1.13
N TRP A 61 -2.27 5.87 -2.19
CA TRP A 61 -3.65 6.31 -2.34
C TRP A 61 -4.50 5.69 -1.23
N LYS A 62 -5.21 6.53 -0.44
CA LYS A 62 -6.12 6.03 0.59
C LYS A 62 -7.19 5.13 -0.06
N LYS A 63 -7.37 3.92 0.46
CA LYS A 63 -8.43 3.02 -0.03
C LYS A 63 -9.79 3.71 0.17
N ILE A 64 -10.61 3.73 -0.89
CA ILE A 64 -11.95 4.34 -0.86
C ILE A 64 -12.85 3.63 0.16
N MET A 65 -12.70 2.31 0.31
CA MET A 65 -13.42 1.54 1.32
C MET A 65 -12.67 1.57 2.66
N GLN A 66 -13.38 2.03 3.69
CA GLN A 66 -12.94 1.98 5.08
C GLN A 66 -13.26 0.62 5.71
N GLU A 67 -12.72 0.35 6.90
CA GLU A 67 -13.00 -0.88 7.64
C GLU A 67 -14.50 -1.07 7.92
N ARG A 68 -15.23 0.03 8.18
CA ARG A 68 -16.69 0.01 8.39
C ARG A 68 -17.44 -0.50 7.15
N ASP A 69 -16.98 -0.10 5.97
CA ASP A 69 -17.56 -0.51 4.68
C ASP A 69 -17.32 -2.00 4.44
N GLN A 70 -16.11 -2.48 4.75
CA GLN A 70 -15.76 -3.90 4.68
C GLN A 70 -16.62 -4.75 5.61
N ARG A 71 -16.85 -4.30 6.86
CA ARG A 71 -17.75 -4.97 7.81
C ARG A 71 -19.20 -5.01 7.31
N ARG A 72 -19.68 -3.94 6.66
CA ARG A 72 -21.02 -3.92 6.05
C ARG A 72 -21.11 -4.86 4.84
N LEU A 73 -20.13 -4.82 3.95
CA LEU A 73 -20.05 -5.69 2.78
C LEU A 73 -20.02 -7.18 3.18
N THR A 74 -19.27 -7.52 4.23
CA THR A 74 -19.25 -8.86 4.82
C THR A 74 -20.63 -9.31 5.31
N ARG A 75 -21.42 -8.42 5.92
CA ARG A 75 -22.79 -8.74 6.35
C ARG A 75 -23.72 -9.02 5.18
N ILE A 76 -23.63 -8.23 4.10
CA ILE A 76 -24.44 -8.41 2.89
C ILE A 76 -24.15 -9.79 2.26
N ILE A 77 -22.88 -10.13 2.08
CA ILE A 77 -22.45 -11.41 1.50
C ILE A 77 -22.87 -12.60 2.37
N LYS A 78 -22.79 -12.46 3.70
CA LYS A 78 -23.21 -13.52 4.63
C LYS A 78 -24.73 -13.71 4.66
N ARG A 79 -25.52 -12.64 4.44
CA ARG A 79 -26.99 -12.71 4.36
C ARG A 79 -27.44 -13.53 3.15
N ASP A 80 -26.87 -13.24 1.99
CA ASP A 80 -27.14 -14.00 0.76
C ASP A 80 -25.84 -14.42 0.08
N ARG A 81 -25.44 -15.67 0.32
CA ARG A 81 -24.21 -16.25 -0.23
C ARG A 81 -24.30 -16.58 -1.73
N ARG A 82 -25.50 -16.48 -2.34
CA ARG A 82 -25.73 -16.74 -3.77
C ARG A 82 -25.97 -15.46 -4.58
N ALA A 83 -26.02 -14.30 -3.93
CA ALA A 83 -26.18 -13.02 -4.58
C ALA A 83 -25.08 -12.76 -5.62
N THR A 84 -25.48 -12.24 -6.78
CA THR A 84 -24.56 -11.83 -7.84
C THR A 84 -23.89 -10.52 -7.48
N LEU A 85 -22.72 -10.25 -8.08
CA LEU A 85 -21.96 -9.03 -7.82
C LEU A 85 -22.77 -7.73 -8.05
N PRO A 86 -23.60 -7.59 -9.11
CA PRO A 86 -24.46 -6.42 -9.27
C PRO A 86 -25.52 -6.29 -8.18
N GLN A 87 -26.10 -7.39 -7.70
CA GLN A 87 -27.07 -7.38 -6.60
C GLN A 87 -26.40 -6.94 -5.29
N ILE A 88 -25.19 -7.46 -5.01
CA ILE A 88 -24.40 -7.04 -3.86
C ILE A 88 -24.06 -5.54 -3.96
N ALA A 89 -23.70 -5.05 -5.14
CA ALA A 89 -23.40 -3.64 -5.36
C ALA A 89 -24.63 -2.75 -5.18
N ALA A 90 -25.80 -3.19 -5.63
CA ALA A 90 -27.07 -2.48 -5.43
C ALA A 90 -27.42 -2.39 -3.94
N ASP A 91 -27.39 -3.51 -3.20
CA ASP A 91 -27.65 -3.53 -1.75
C ASP A 91 -26.59 -2.71 -0.98
N PHE A 92 -25.34 -2.77 -1.42
CA PHE A 92 -24.28 -1.96 -0.84
C PHE A 92 -24.53 -0.46 -1.07
N ASN A 93 -24.92 -0.05 -2.28
CA ASN A 93 -25.13 1.37 -2.58
C ASN A 93 -26.51 1.91 -2.14
N ALA A 94 -27.44 1.06 -1.70
CA ALA A 94 -28.77 1.48 -1.23
C ALA A 94 -28.76 2.27 0.10
N GLY A 95 -27.61 2.35 0.79
CA GLY A 95 -27.50 3.05 2.08
C GLY A 95 -26.61 4.31 2.06
N PRO A 96 -25.37 4.26 1.55
CA PRO A 96 -24.44 5.38 1.58
C PRO A 96 -24.79 6.50 0.60
N SER A 97 -24.45 7.75 0.96
CA SER A 97 -24.55 8.92 0.06
C SER A 97 -23.56 8.88 -1.10
N THR A 98 -22.51 8.07 -0.99
CA THR A 98 -21.47 7.90 -2.03
C THR A 98 -21.58 6.52 -2.63
N SER A 99 -21.87 6.45 -3.93
CA SER A 99 -21.90 5.18 -4.65
C SER A 99 -20.49 4.66 -4.90
N VAL A 100 -20.29 3.38 -4.65
CA VAL A 100 -19.04 2.67 -4.94
C VAL A 100 -19.23 1.84 -6.20
N SER A 101 -18.24 1.89 -7.10
CA SER A 101 -18.31 1.13 -8.34
C SER A 101 -18.29 -0.38 -8.07
N VAL A 102 -18.97 -1.13 -8.94
CA VAL A 102 -19.02 -2.60 -8.90
C VAL A 102 -17.60 -3.20 -8.87
N ARG A 103 -16.66 -2.60 -9.62
CA ARG A 103 -15.26 -3.04 -9.69
C ARG A 103 -14.50 -2.85 -8.37
N THR A 104 -14.75 -1.74 -7.67
CA THR A 104 -14.14 -1.50 -6.34
C THR A 104 -14.68 -2.47 -5.30
N ILE A 105 -15.98 -2.77 -5.36
CA ILE A 105 -16.63 -3.78 -4.50
C ILE A 105 -16.01 -5.16 -4.79
N GLN A 106 -15.90 -5.56 -6.06
CA GLN A 106 -15.28 -6.82 -6.45
C GLN A 106 -13.86 -6.99 -5.91
N ARG A 107 -13.02 -5.95 -6.05
CA ARG A 107 -11.64 -5.96 -5.52
C ARG A 107 -11.62 -6.17 -4.02
N ASN A 108 -12.50 -5.49 -3.28
CA ASN A 108 -12.57 -5.66 -1.83
C ASN A 108 -13.07 -7.06 -1.43
N ILE A 109 -14.04 -7.63 -2.15
CA ILE A 109 -14.50 -9.00 -1.92
C ILE A 109 -13.33 -9.98 -2.03
N ILE A 110 -12.49 -9.82 -3.06
CA ILE A 110 -11.32 -10.67 -3.29
C ILE A 110 -10.23 -10.42 -2.23
N ASP A 111 -9.92 -9.15 -1.91
CA ASP A 111 -8.97 -8.77 -0.84
C ASP A 111 -9.37 -9.36 0.51
N MET A 112 -10.67 -9.44 0.80
CA MET A 112 -11.22 -10.05 2.02
C MET A 112 -11.28 -11.59 1.97
N GLY A 113 -10.88 -12.22 0.85
CA GLY A 113 -10.81 -13.68 0.70
C GLY A 113 -12.09 -14.38 0.24
N PHE A 114 -13.14 -13.64 -0.13
CA PHE A 114 -14.34 -14.23 -0.71
C PHE A 114 -14.07 -14.59 -2.18
N ARG A 115 -14.33 -15.85 -2.54
CA ARG A 115 -14.20 -16.38 -3.91
C ARG A 115 -15.52 -16.97 -4.39
N SER A 116 -15.63 -17.15 -5.70
CA SER A 116 -16.74 -17.92 -6.27
C SER A 116 -16.77 -19.32 -5.69
N ARG A 117 -17.97 -19.86 -5.50
CA ARG A 117 -18.15 -21.26 -5.17
C ARG A 117 -17.92 -22.08 -6.43
N SER A 118 -16.82 -22.81 -6.49
CA SER A 118 -16.62 -23.85 -7.49
C SER A 118 -17.23 -25.15 -6.98
N PRO A 119 -17.98 -25.91 -7.80
CA PRO A 119 -18.35 -27.28 -7.46
C PRO A 119 -17.09 -28.07 -7.10
N THR A 120 -17.14 -28.84 -6.00
CA THR A 120 -16.09 -29.80 -5.70
C THR A 120 -16.04 -30.80 -6.86
N ARG A 121 -14.86 -31.07 -7.42
CA ARG A 121 -14.70 -31.98 -8.59
C ARG A 121 -15.22 -33.39 -8.34
N VAL A 122 -15.39 -33.77 -7.07
CA VAL A 122 -15.83 -35.10 -6.65
C VAL A 122 -17.16 -35.00 -5.89
N PRO A 123 -18.18 -35.80 -6.25
CA PRO A 123 -19.37 -35.92 -5.44
C PRO A 123 -19.04 -36.62 -4.11
N LEU A 124 -19.73 -36.24 -3.04
CA LEU A 124 -19.69 -36.97 -1.77
C LEU A 124 -20.43 -38.29 -1.97
N MET A 125 -19.71 -39.42 -1.95
CA MET A 125 -20.31 -40.74 -1.91
C MET A 125 -20.61 -41.09 -0.45
N THR A 126 -21.87 -41.00 -0.04
CA THR A 126 -22.34 -41.63 1.20
C THR A 126 -22.63 -43.11 0.91
N ALA A 127 -22.02 -43.99 1.71
CA ALA A 127 -22.23 -45.44 1.68
C ALA A 127 -23.57 -45.83 2.31
#